data_AF-A0A8H5Z7D2-F1
#
_entry.id   AF-A0A8H5Z7D2-F1
#
_cell.length_a   1.000
_cell.length_b   1.000
_cell.length_c   1.000
_cell.angle_alpha   90.00
_cell.angle_beta   90.00
_cell.angle_gamma   90.00
#
_symmetry.space_group_name_H-M   'P 1'
#
loop_
_entity.id
_entity.type
_entity.pdbx_description
1 polymer ?
#
loop_
_entity_poly.entity_id
_entity_poly.type
_entity_poly.pdbx_seq_one_letter_code
_entity_poly.pdbx_strand_id
1 'polypeptide(L)'
;VRPITSKDVGLRVLREAPAEAQNIDSLDSIVAVHGLGAHPDDSWCKNAGTTEEPQWRNWLVEHDMLPAVAPSARIMRYGYESQWFGQEAMQQSVSTVAERLLRALKRERKVPMTDVPFRPLVFVAHCFGGLVVLKALLEAEQYPKEWPGLFSSTTGLVFFGTPFRGAEGMNQVEMLEAARREHHDDQVQPAVLEVLQPGNAYLQDLVDSFLRKMRGQANKTQVVCFFELKSSNVGNIVGKQDRIRFVVSQHAGCLDLSESTDKRSLSRTHFDMNKFEDAKEEDFQTVAELRRLLSSCGRDLNVTIHNSSPYYIKQGGLSTPGVSKHKVDFSLRGIPIVSQFVARDLEMQALEKTLVKTSPATSRPRNVVIVHGLGGIGKTQLVVEFARKHQRQFSAVFWLDGSSEASLKQSFIDISQRLPRCELTADGVQMLSQATVEADAAVRECRQWLSISSNYHWLLIVDNVDRDHRDKGDSQAYNVKEYFPDADHGSVLITSRLASLQRLGSGVKVGIVAAEQARAILENNAGRVVKGMRKASPVKWMLLTQPK
;
A
#
# COMPACT_ATOMS: atom_id res chain seq x y z
N VAL A 1 21.31 -16.23 30.32
CA VAL A 1 20.73 -16.67 29.03
C VAL A 1 21.63 -17.75 28.48
N ARG A 2 21.09 -18.84 27.93
CA ARG A 2 21.95 -19.87 27.32
C ARG A 2 22.62 -19.32 26.04
N PRO A 3 23.88 -19.73 25.74
CA PRO A 3 24.58 -19.36 24.51
C PRO A 3 23.75 -19.65 23.24
N ILE A 4 23.91 -18.81 22.22
CA ILE A 4 23.32 -19.05 20.89
C ILE A 4 24.32 -19.87 20.08
N THR A 5 23.87 -21.00 19.54
CA THR A 5 24.73 -21.84 18.67
C THR A 5 24.34 -21.70 17.21
N SER A 6 25.16 -22.26 16.31
CA SER A 6 24.85 -22.31 14.87
C SER A 6 23.53 -23.03 14.55
N LYS A 7 23.02 -23.88 15.45
CA LYS A 7 21.72 -24.55 15.31
C LYS A 7 20.54 -23.61 15.61
N ASP A 8 20.79 -22.54 16.35
CA ASP A 8 19.78 -21.61 16.84
C ASP A 8 19.58 -20.43 15.88
N VAL A 9 20.57 -20.13 15.04
CA VAL A 9 20.54 -19.04 14.06
C VAL A 9 19.78 -19.44 12.78
N GLY A 10 19.17 -18.45 12.13
CA GLY A 10 18.43 -18.60 10.88
C GLY A 10 16.93 -18.78 11.07
N LEU A 11 16.25 -19.00 9.94
CA LEU A 11 14.82 -19.22 9.91
C LEU A 11 14.54 -20.70 10.23
N ARG A 12 13.74 -20.95 11.28
CA ARG A 12 13.29 -22.28 11.67
C ARG A 12 11.77 -22.32 11.64
N VAL A 13 11.24 -23.35 10.99
CA VAL A 13 9.80 -23.62 11.00
C VAL A 13 9.45 -24.31 12.31
N LEU A 14 8.53 -23.71 13.06
CA LEU A 14 8.06 -24.22 14.34
C LEU A 14 6.76 -25.02 14.16
N ARG A 15 5.92 -24.59 13.21
CA ARG A 15 4.67 -25.26 12.84
C ARG A 15 4.44 -25.11 11.35
N GLU A 16 4.22 -26.23 10.67
CA GLU A 16 3.70 -26.22 9.31
C GLU A 16 2.20 -25.94 9.29
N ALA A 17 1.70 -25.34 8.21
CA ALA A 17 0.26 -25.21 8.02
C ALA A 17 -0.39 -26.59 7.89
N PRO A 18 -1.65 -26.79 8.33
CA PRO A 18 -2.38 -28.06 8.15
C PRO A 18 -2.44 -28.46 6.66
N ALA A 19 -2.44 -29.76 6.37
CA ALA A 19 -2.42 -30.27 4.99
C ALA A 19 -3.59 -29.74 4.13
N GLU A 20 -4.75 -29.49 4.74
CA GLU A 20 -5.91 -28.89 4.07
C GLU A 20 -5.67 -27.42 3.68
N ALA A 21 -4.80 -26.71 4.41
CA ALA A 21 -4.40 -25.33 4.12
C ALA A 21 -3.17 -25.27 3.19
N GLN A 22 -2.34 -26.32 3.13
CA GLN A 22 -1.11 -26.37 2.32
C GLN A 22 -1.37 -26.25 0.81
N ASN A 23 -2.58 -26.60 0.34
CA ASN A 23 -3.00 -26.51 -1.06
C ASN A 23 -3.62 -25.15 -1.45
N ILE A 24 -3.62 -24.17 -0.54
CA ILE A 24 -4.22 -22.85 -0.79
C ILE A 24 -3.11 -21.83 -1.05
N ASP A 25 -3.19 -21.10 -2.16
CA ASP A 25 -2.28 -19.99 -2.51
C ASP A 25 -2.29 -18.80 -1.51
N SER A 26 -3.02 -18.92 -0.39
CA SER A 26 -3.23 -17.91 0.64
C SER A 26 -2.66 -18.27 2.01
N LEU A 27 -1.63 -19.13 2.08
CA LEU A 27 -0.99 -19.51 3.35
C LEU A 27 -0.34 -18.29 4.04
N ASP A 28 -0.92 -17.86 5.16
CA ASP A 28 -0.31 -16.87 6.04
C ASP A 28 0.98 -17.44 6.65
N SER A 29 2.08 -16.70 6.52
CA SER A 29 3.35 -17.02 7.18
C SER A 29 3.58 -16.04 8.33
N ILE A 30 3.72 -16.54 9.55
CA ILE A 30 4.09 -15.76 10.72
C ILE A 30 5.58 -15.96 10.98
N VAL A 31 6.34 -14.86 11.09
CA VAL A 31 7.77 -14.87 11.39
C VAL A 31 8.03 -14.11 12.69
N ALA A 32 8.42 -14.85 13.72
CA ALA A 32 8.79 -14.31 15.02
C ALA A 32 10.28 -13.90 15.03
N VAL A 33 10.59 -12.67 15.43
CA VAL A 33 11.96 -12.10 15.47
C VAL A 33 12.27 -11.61 16.88
N HIS A 34 13.26 -12.21 17.55
CA HIS A 34 13.59 -11.89 18.93
C HIS A 34 14.40 -10.60 19.09
N GLY A 35 14.54 -10.13 20.32
CA GLY A 35 15.31 -8.95 20.69
C GLY A 35 16.79 -9.21 21.00
N LEU A 36 17.46 -8.13 21.42
CA LEU A 36 18.87 -8.13 21.80
C LEU A 36 19.12 -8.95 23.08
N GLY A 37 20.24 -9.67 23.14
CA GLY A 37 20.66 -10.44 24.32
C GLY A 37 19.76 -11.62 24.69
N ALA A 38 18.84 -12.03 23.81
CA ALA A 38 17.87 -13.09 24.05
C ALA A 38 18.12 -14.30 23.15
N HIS A 39 17.92 -15.51 23.69
CA HIS A 39 17.97 -16.74 22.91
C HIS A 39 16.70 -16.87 22.05
N PRO A 40 16.81 -17.19 20.75
CA PRO A 40 15.68 -17.20 19.81
C PRO A 40 14.53 -18.12 20.23
N ASP A 41 14.85 -19.30 20.75
CA ASP A 41 13.85 -20.29 21.15
C ASP A 41 13.28 -20.03 22.55
N ASP A 42 13.95 -19.25 23.40
CA ASP A 42 13.50 -18.98 24.79
C ASP A 42 12.72 -17.65 24.88
N SER A 43 12.89 -16.79 23.88
CA SER A 43 12.26 -15.48 23.81
C SER A 43 10.74 -15.57 23.89
N TRP A 44 10.16 -16.69 23.47
CA TRP A 44 8.72 -16.92 23.38
C TRP A 44 8.21 -17.93 24.43
N CYS A 45 9.05 -18.25 25.42
CA CYS A 45 8.75 -19.28 26.42
C CYS A 45 8.46 -18.68 27.79
N LYS A 46 7.45 -19.20 28.49
CA LYS A 46 7.17 -18.91 29.90
C LYS A 46 7.16 -20.22 30.69
N ASN A 47 7.73 -20.21 31.89
CA ASN A 47 7.58 -21.33 32.82
C ASN A 47 6.20 -21.23 33.48
N ALA A 48 5.33 -22.22 33.24
CA ALA A 48 4.02 -22.40 33.87
C ALA A 48 4.08 -23.32 35.11
N GLY A 49 5.25 -23.92 35.37
CA GLY A 49 5.51 -24.77 36.53
C GLY A 49 6.20 -24.01 37.66
N THR A 50 6.60 -24.74 38.70
CA THR A 50 7.37 -24.16 39.81
C THR A 50 8.85 -24.02 39.44
N THR A 51 9.66 -23.46 40.35
CA THR A 51 11.12 -23.45 40.19
C THR A 51 11.71 -24.85 40.30
N GLU A 52 11.14 -25.72 41.15
CA GLU A 52 11.60 -27.11 41.27
C GLU A 52 11.14 -28.01 40.11
N GLU A 53 9.95 -27.73 39.56
CA GLU A 53 9.34 -28.51 38.47
C GLU A 53 8.96 -27.58 37.30
N PRO A 54 9.93 -27.14 36.50
CA PRO A 54 9.67 -26.19 35.43
C PRO A 54 8.87 -26.82 34.29
N GLN A 55 7.82 -26.14 33.86
CA GLN A 55 6.99 -26.47 32.70
C GLN A 55 7.05 -25.33 31.70
N TRP A 56 8.03 -25.39 30.79
CA TRP A 56 8.20 -24.35 29.78
C TRP A 56 7.17 -24.51 28.66
N ARG A 57 6.39 -23.46 28.43
CA ARG A 57 5.42 -23.37 27.34
C ARG A 57 5.85 -22.33 26.33
N ASN A 58 5.80 -22.67 25.05
CA ASN A 58 6.13 -21.78 23.94
C ASN A 58 4.86 -21.43 23.15
N TRP A 59 4.32 -20.24 23.40
CA TRP A 59 3.02 -19.83 22.87
C TRP A 59 2.94 -19.79 21.33
N LEU A 60 4.08 -19.81 20.61
CA LEU A 60 4.12 -19.93 19.16
C LEU A 60 3.72 -21.33 18.64
N VAL A 61 3.84 -22.38 19.46
CA VAL A 61 3.60 -23.78 19.06
C VAL A 61 2.53 -24.49 19.88
N GLU A 62 2.19 -23.98 21.07
CA GLU A 62 1.13 -24.53 21.92
C GLU A 62 -0.23 -24.49 21.21
N HIS A 63 -0.91 -25.63 21.09
CA HIS A 63 -2.11 -25.79 20.27
C HIS A 63 -3.28 -24.85 20.63
N ASP A 64 -3.41 -24.50 21.91
CA ASP A 64 -4.43 -23.61 22.46
C ASP A 64 -4.07 -22.11 22.35
N MET A 65 -2.85 -21.77 21.92
CA MET A 65 -2.35 -20.40 21.85
C MET A 65 -2.28 -19.88 20.40
N LEU A 66 -1.11 -19.45 19.90
CA LEU A 66 -1.00 -18.86 18.56
C LEU A 66 -1.55 -19.78 17.44
N PRO A 67 -1.29 -21.10 17.45
CA PRO A 67 -1.97 -22.04 16.56
C PRO A 67 -3.50 -21.97 16.59
N ALA A 68 -4.15 -21.74 17.73
CA ALA A 68 -5.61 -21.58 17.81
C ALA A 68 -6.08 -20.22 17.25
N VAL A 69 -5.26 -19.18 17.43
CA VAL A 69 -5.52 -17.83 16.89
C VAL A 69 -5.35 -17.82 15.36
N ALA A 70 -4.36 -18.56 14.85
CA ALA A 70 -3.95 -18.63 13.44
C ALA A 70 -3.90 -20.08 12.93
N PRO A 71 -5.06 -20.77 12.83
CA PRO A 71 -5.09 -22.22 12.55
C PRO A 71 -4.50 -22.58 11.20
N SER A 72 -4.62 -21.71 10.20
CA SER A 72 -4.11 -21.92 8.84
C SER A 72 -2.67 -21.42 8.63
N ALA A 73 -2.07 -20.76 9.62
CA ALA A 73 -0.78 -20.11 9.45
C ALA A 73 0.39 -21.08 9.65
N ARG A 74 1.40 -20.94 8.78
CA ARG A 74 2.74 -21.47 9.02
C ARG A 74 3.45 -20.56 10.01
N ILE A 75 4.05 -21.12 11.04
CA ILE A 75 4.73 -20.34 12.10
C ILE A 75 6.22 -20.65 12.07
N MET A 76 7.01 -19.59 11.95
CA MET A 76 8.45 -19.63 11.88
C MET A 76 9.04 -18.66 12.90
N ARG A 77 10.28 -18.91 13.31
CA ARG A 77 11.09 -17.95 14.04
C ARG A 77 12.38 -17.68 13.29
N TYR A 78 12.88 -16.46 13.40
CA TYR A 78 14.20 -16.08 12.91
C TYR A 78 15.13 -15.84 14.10
N GLY A 79 16.21 -16.62 14.16
CA GLY A 79 17.27 -16.45 15.15
C GLY A 79 18.48 -15.74 14.57
N TYR A 80 19.09 -14.86 15.34
CA TYR A 80 20.38 -14.24 15.03
C TYR A 80 21.21 -14.10 16.31
N GLU A 81 22.52 -13.98 16.17
CA GLU A 81 23.38 -13.75 17.32
C GLU A 81 23.11 -12.37 17.91
N SER A 82 22.50 -12.36 19.08
CA SER A 82 22.05 -11.14 19.75
C SER A 82 22.92 -10.78 20.95
N GLN A 83 23.98 -11.55 21.19
CA GLN A 83 24.92 -11.30 22.27
C GLN A 83 25.89 -10.17 21.88
N TRP A 84 25.85 -9.09 22.64
CA TRP A 84 26.63 -7.87 22.37
C TRP A 84 27.77 -7.66 23.36
N PHE A 85 27.87 -8.49 24.41
CA PHE A 85 29.00 -8.48 25.35
C PHE A 85 29.40 -9.90 25.78
N GLY A 86 30.66 -10.08 26.17
CA GLY A 86 31.26 -11.35 26.57
C GLY A 86 32.03 -12.06 25.45
N GLN A 87 32.57 -13.25 25.74
CA GLN A 87 33.45 -13.97 24.81
C GLN A 87 32.81 -14.32 23.46
N GLU A 88 31.47 -14.39 23.41
CA GLU A 88 30.68 -14.69 22.20
C GLU A 88 30.08 -13.42 21.56
N ALA A 89 30.54 -12.22 21.94
CA ALA A 89 30.00 -10.97 21.41
C ALA A 89 30.30 -10.82 19.91
N MET A 90 29.25 -10.71 19.10
CA MET A 90 29.38 -10.63 17.65
C MET A 90 29.17 -9.20 17.14
N GLN A 91 30.08 -8.70 16.29
CA GLN A 91 29.87 -7.42 15.60
C GLN A 91 28.66 -7.53 14.66
N GLN A 92 27.53 -6.94 15.05
CA GLN A 92 26.34 -6.90 14.21
C GLN A 92 25.76 -5.49 14.15
N SER A 93 25.09 -5.18 13.05
CA SER A 93 24.30 -3.96 12.88
C SER A 93 22.87 -4.33 12.52
N VAL A 94 21.92 -3.42 12.75
CA VAL A 94 20.52 -3.60 12.31
C VAL A 94 20.46 -4.01 10.84
N SER A 95 21.24 -3.35 9.98
CA SER A 95 21.33 -3.62 8.54
C SER A 95 21.82 -5.04 8.24
N THR A 96 22.88 -5.49 8.93
CA THR A 96 23.43 -6.85 8.73
C THR A 96 22.43 -7.94 9.08
N VAL A 97 21.70 -7.76 10.20
CA VAL A 97 20.68 -8.74 10.61
C VAL A 97 19.49 -8.71 9.65
N ALA A 98 19.05 -7.53 9.23
CA ALA A 98 17.96 -7.35 8.27
C ALA A 98 18.25 -8.05 6.93
N GLU A 99 19.44 -7.85 6.38
CA GLU A 99 19.85 -8.51 5.14
C GLU A 99 19.88 -10.04 5.30
N ARG A 100 20.42 -10.55 6.41
CA ARG A 100 20.44 -12.00 6.69
C ARG A 100 19.03 -12.57 6.84
N LEU A 101 18.09 -11.82 7.42
CA LEU A 101 16.67 -12.18 7.51
C LEU A 101 16.05 -12.26 6.11
N LEU A 102 16.25 -11.24 5.26
CA LEU A 102 15.75 -11.23 3.89
C LEU A 102 16.29 -12.42 3.08
N ARG A 103 17.60 -12.71 3.18
CA ARG A 103 18.22 -13.87 2.54
C ARG A 103 17.61 -15.19 3.03
N ALA A 104 17.32 -15.32 4.33
CA ALA A 104 16.68 -16.51 4.89
C ALA A 104 15.24 -16.69 4.38
N LEU A 105 14.45 -15.62 4.37
CA LEU A 105 13.08 -15.62 3.84
C LEU A 105 13.06 -15.95 2.34
N LYS A 106 13.99 -15.39 1.57
CA LYS A 106 14.14 -15.68 0.13
C LYS A 106 14.40 -17.16 -0.13
N ARG A 107 15.28 -17.81 0.66
CA ARG A 107 15.54 -19.25 0.57
C ARG A 107 14.31 -20.08 0.91
N GLU A 108 13.62 -19.73 2.00
CA GLU A 108 12.50 -20.52 2.52
C GLU A 108 11.26 -20.44 1.65
N ARG A 109 11.02 -19.30 1.01
CA ARG A 109 9.84 -19.14 0.15
C ARG A 109 9.92 -20.02 -1.12
N LYS A 110 11.07 -20.63 -1.44
CA LYS A 110 11.29 -21.66 -2.49
C LYS A 110 10.53 -21.41 -3.80
N VAL A 111 10.36 -20.14 -4.18
CA VAL A 111 9.68 -19.81 -5.43
C VAL A 111 10.73 -19.68 -6.53
N PRO A 112 10.60 -20.38 -7.68
CA PRO A 112 11.26 -19.94 -8.90
C PRO A 112 10.98 -18.45 -9.15
N MET A 113 11.98 -17.68 -9.58
CA MET A 113 11.80 -16.24 -9.89
C MET A 113 10.66 -15.97 -10.90
N THR A 114 10.21 -17.02 -11.57
CA THR A 114 9.18 -17.03 -12.59
C THR A 114 7.77 -17.35 -12.10
N ASP A 115 7.44 -17.33 -10.80
CA ASP A 115 6.08 -17.68 -10.32
C ASP A 115 5.83 -17.25 -8.85
N VAL A 116 6.26 -16.06 -8.39
CA VAL A 116 6.13 -15.66 -6.95
C VAL A 116 4.67 -15.42 -6.57
N PRO A 117 3.96 -16.36 -5.90
CA PRO A 117 2.60 -16.11 -5.47
C PRO A 117 2.67 -15.11 -4.32
N PHE A 118 1.71 -14.20 -4.27
CA PHE A 118 1.48 -13.39 -3.09
C PHE A 118 1.18 -14.34 -1.92
N ARG A 119 2.10 -14.46 -0.97
CA ARG A 119 1.90 -15.26 0.26
C ARG A 119 1.98 -14.34 1.46
N PRO A 120 0.85 -14.04 2.12
CA PRO A 120 0.80 -13.10 3.24
C PRO A 120 1.88 -13.39 4.28
N LEU A 121 2.51 -12.32 4.76
CA LEU A 121 3.60 -12.36 5.71
C LEU A 121 3.25 -11.45 6.89
N VAL A 122 3.30 -12.02 8.08
CA VAL A 122 3.11 -11.31 9.34
C VAL A 122 4.40 -11.41 10.15
N PHE A 123 4.93 -10.27 10.56
CA PHE A 123 6.06 -10.24 11.48
C PHE A 123 5.59 -10.01 12.91
N VAL A 124 6.14 -10.81 13.82
CA VAL A 124 6.00 -10.63 15.26
C VAL A 124 7.38 -10.38 15.83
N ALA A 125 7.66 -9.16 16.29
CA ALA A 125 8.99 -8.75 16.66
C ALA A 125 9.03 -8.19 18.08
N HIS A 126 10.10 -8.49 18.81
CA HIS A 126 10.33 -7.98 20.16
C HIS A 126 11.58 -7.10 20.21
N CYS A 127 11.50 -5.98 20.93
CA CYS A 127 12.63 -5.09 21.20
C CYS A 127 13.40 -4.74 19.91
N PHE A 128 14.72 -4.97 19.88
CA PHE A 128 15.62 -4.74 18.75
C PHE A 128 15.19 -5.46 17.46
N GLY A 129 14.54 -6.62 17.57
CA GLY A 129 14.02 -7.37 16.41
C GLY A 129 13.03 -6.55 15.59
N GLY A 130 12.31 -5.59 16.19
CA GLY A 130 11.42 -4.71 15.45
C GLY A 130 12.16 -3.74 14.54
N LEU A 131 13.34 -3.24 14.96
CA LEU A 131 14.20 -2.38 14.12
C LEU A 131 14.78 -3.17 12.94
N VAL A 132 15.15 -4.44 13.18
CA VAL A 132 15.57 -5.37 12.13
C VAL A 132 14.46 -5.55 11.09
N VAL A 133 13.22 -5.74 11.53
CA VAL A 133 12.05 -5.85 10.64
C VAL A 133 11.85 -4.57 9.85
N LEU A 134 11.89 -3.37 10.47
CA LEU A 134 11.72 -2.12 9.73
C LEU A 134 12.78 -1.96 8.63
N LYS A 135 14.05 -2.22 8.97
CA LYS A 135 15.16 -2.12 8.03
C LYS A 135 15.04 -3.14 6.90
N ALA A 136 14.65 -4.38 7.20
CA ALA A 136 14.42 -5.42 6.19
C ALA A 136 13.30 -5.03 5.22
N LEU A 137 12.21 -4.46 5.72
CA LEU A 137 11.09 -4.02 4.88
C LEU A 137 11.46 -2.85 3.98
N LEU A 138 12.22 -1.88 4.49
CA LEU A 138 12.74 -0.77 3.67
C LEU A 138 13.69 -1.25 2.58
N GLU A 139 14.59 -2.19 2.89
CA GLU A 139 15.47 -2.79 1.86
C GLU A 139 14.67 -3.57 0.82
N ALA A 140 13.66 -4.33 1.25
CA ALA A 140 12.79 -5.06 0.33
C ALA A 140 11.98 -4.14 -0.58
N GLU A 141 11.55 -2.98 -0.08
CA GLU A 141 10.85 -1.95 -0.85
C GLU A 141 11.80 -1.24 -1.83
N GLN A 142 13.00 -0.90 -1.37
CA GLN A 142 14.00 -0.20 -2.17
C GLN A 142 14.55 -1.06 -3.32
N TYR A 143 14.71 -2.37 -3.07
CA TYR A 143 15.31 -3.33 -4.01
C TYR A 143 14.35 -4.49 -4.35
N PRO A 144 13.21 -4.22 -5.00
CA PRO A 144 12.18 -5.23 -5.25
C PRO A 144 12.63 -6.34 -6.20
N LYS A 145 13.69 -6.11 -7.01
CA LYS A 145 14.30 -7.15 -7.85
C LYS A 145 15.10 -8.15 -7.02
N GLU A 146 15.77 -7.69 -5.97
CA GLU A 146 16.56 -8.56 -5.09
C GLU A 146 15.66 -9.31 -4.11
N TRP A 147 14.59 -8.65 -3.66
CA TRP A 147 13.65 -9.10 -2.64
C TRP A 147 12.19 -9.18 -3.16
N PRO A 148 11.93 -9.97 -4.22
CA PRO A 148 10.65 -9.95 -4.92
C PRO A 148 9.49 -10.34 -4.00
N GLY A 149 8.49 -9.46 -3.92
CA GLY A 149 7.23 -9.71 -3.23
C GLY A 149 7.31 -9.68 -1.69
N LEU A 150 8.47 -9.50 -1.07
CA LEU A 150 8.59 -9.54 0.40
C LEU A 150 7.90 -8.35 1.07
N PHE A 151 8.17 -7.14 0.59
CA PHE A 151 7.52 -5.94 1.11
C PHE A 151 6.00 -5.95 0.82
N SER A 152 5.61 -6.23 -0.43
CA SER A 152 4.20 -6.22 -0.82
C SER A 152 3.38 -7.33 -0.15
N SER A 153 3.98 -8.48 0.16
CA SER A 153 3.31 -9.58 0.88
C SER A 153 3.18 -9.34 2.38
N THR A 154 3.78 -8.29 2.94
CA THR A 154 3.72 -8.02 4.38
C THR A 154 2.38 -7.37 4.75
N THR A 155 1.49 -8.15 5.34
CA THR A 155 0.12 -7.75 5.67
C THR A 155 -0.09 -7.37 7.13
N GLY A 156 0.83 -7.80 8.01
CA GLY A 156 0.73 -7.55 9.43
C GLY A 156 2.08 -7.34 10.11
N LEU A 157 2.13 -6.39 11.05
CA LEU A 157 3.29 -6.10 11.88
C LEU A 157 2.86 -6.02 13.33
N VAL A 158 3.50 -6.81 14.19
CA VAL A 158 3.23 -6.87 15.61
C VAL A 158 4.54 -6.61 16.34
N PHE A 159 4.58 -5.55 17.15
CA PHE A 159 5.78 -5.13 17.86
C PHE A 159 5.57 -5.20 19.37
N PHE A 160 6.49 -5.85 20.07
CA PHE A 160 6.54 -5.91 21.53
C PHE A 160 7.69 -5.03 22.01
N GLY A 161 7.37 -3.83 22.52
CA GLY A 161 8.35 -2.94 23.14
C GLY A 161 9.51 -2.54 22.24
N THR A 162 9.30 -2.39 20.92
CA THR A 162 10.37 -1.97 20.02
C THR A 162 10.73 -0.49 20.27
N PRO A 163 11.98 -0.14 20.59
CA PRO A 163 12.39 1.22 20.93
C PRO A 163 12.52 2.11 19.67
N PHE A 164 11.40 2.47 19.04
CA PHE A 164 11.38 3.31 17.83
C PHE A 164 11.94 4.72 18.04
N ARG A 165 11.98 5.21 19.28
CA ARG A 165 12.56 6.53 19.63
C ARG A 165 13.72 6.44 20.61
N GLY A 166 14.29 5.25 20.75
CA GLY A 166 15.33 4.91 21.71
C GLY A 166 14.76 4.29 22.99
N ALA A 167 15.63 3.76 23.83
CA ALA A 167 15.27 3.14 25.10
C ALA A 167 15.59 4.09 26.25
N GLU A 168 14.69 5.04 26.51
CA GLU A 168 14.81 6.10 27.53
C GLU A 168 15.07 5.55 28.95
N GLY A 169 14.61 4.33 29.23
CA GLY A 169 14.83 3.67 30.52
C GLY A 169 16.21 3.11 30.77
N MET A 170 17.00 2.96 29.72
CA MET A 170 18.34 2.41 29.77
C MET A 170 19.33 3.55 29.53
N ASN A 171 20.32 3.70 30.41
CA ASN A 171 21.48 4.51 30.06
C ASN A 171 22.46 3.60 29.31
N GLN A 172 22.42 3.64 27.98
CA GLN A 172 23.25 2.77 27.14
C GLN A 172 24.74 3.04 27.37
N VAL A 173 25.13 4.26 27.72
CA VAL A 173 26.53 4.61 28.06
C VAL A 173 26.95 3.89 29.33
N GLU A 174 26.14 3.94 30.39
CA GLU A 174 26.42 3.21 31.63
C GLU A 174 26.46 1.70 31.41
N MET A 175 25.57 1.15 30.57
CA MET A 175 25.58 -0.27 30.22
C MET A 175 26.86 -0.66 29.49
N LEU A 176 27.32 0.15 28.54
CA LEU A 176 28.59 -0.09 27.84
C LEU A 176 29.78 0.00 28.80
N GLU A 177 29.81 1.01 29.67
CA GLU A 177 30.85 1.12 30.69
C GLU A 177 30.87 -0.07 31.64
N ALA A 178 29.70 -0.54 32.07
CA ALA A 178 29.61 -1.69 32.95
C ALA A 178 30.08 -2.97 32.24
N ALA A 179 29.75 -3.15 30.96
CA ALA A 179 30.25 -4.29 30.17
C ALA A 179 31.77 -4.25 30.02
N ARG A 180 32.35 -3.07 29.76
CA ARG A 180 33.80 -2.85 29.67
C ARG A 180 34.54 -3.03 30.99
N ARG A 181 33.85 -2.95 32.14
CA ARG A 181 34.45 -3.28 33.45
C ARG A 181 34.54 -4.79 33.69
N GLU A 182 33.58 -5.55 33.18
CA GLU A 182 33.49 -6.99 33.40
C GLU A 182 34.11 -7.84 32.26
N HIS A 183 34.28 -7.25 31.07
CA HIS A 183 34.81 -7.91 29.87
C HIS A 183 35.88 -7.06 29.20
N HIS A 184 36.73 -7.70 28.39
CA HIS A 184 37.72 -6.98 27.58
C HIS A 184 37.02 -6.10 26.51
N ASP A 185 37.65 -4.98 26.11
CA ASP A 185 37.06 -4.02 25.16
C ASP A 185 36.70 -4.65 23.80
N ASP A 186 37.45 -5.66 23.36
CA ASP A 186 37.20 -6.44 22.13
C ASP A 186 35.98 -7.38 22.25
N GLN A 187 35.52 -7.63 23.49
CA GLN A 187 34.35 -8.45 23.82
C GLN A 187 33.08 -7.62 24.06
N VAL A 188 33.09 -6.32 23.72
CA VAL A 188 31.92 -5.43 23.85
C VAL A 188 31.60 -4.81 22.50
N GLN A 189 30.36 -4.93 22.05
CA GLN A 189 29.89 -4.46 20.75
C GLN A 189 28.96 -3.25 20.91
N PRO A 190 29.50 -2.02 20.81
CA PRO A 190 28.76 -0.82 21.16
C PRO A 190 27.70 -0.43 20.14
N ALA A 191 27.93 -0.70 18.85
CA ALA A 191 27.08 -0.26 17.74
C ALA A 191 25.60 -0.64 17.91
N VAL A 192 25.33 -1.80 18.51
CA VAL A 192 23.97 -2.31 18.70
C VAL A 192 23.21 -1.55 19.79
N LEU A 193 23.91 -1.10 20.83
CA LEU A 193 23.33 -0.27 21.89
C LEU A 193 23.31 1.22 21.51
N GLU A 194 24.29 1.70 20.74
CA GLU A 194 24.34 3.08 20.26
C GLU A 194 23.11 3.46 19.43
N VAL A 195 22.62 2.55 18.59
CA VAL A 195 21.37 2.75 17.82
C VAL A 195 20.16 2.96 18.73
N LEU A 196 20.17 2.39 19.94
CA LEU A 196 19.05 2.49 20.89
C LEU A 196 19.09 3.77 21.73
N GLN A 197 20.10 4.62 21.58
CA GLN A 197 20.17 5.88 22.31
C GLN A 197 19.05 6.83 21.86
N PRO A 198 18.34 7.47 22.81
CA PRO A 198 17.38 8.53 22.47
C PRO A 198 18.05 9.63 21.64
N GLY A 199 17.41 10.03 20.54
CA GLY A 199 17.96 11.04 19.62
C GLY A 199 19.01 10.52 18.62
N ASN A 200 19.23 9.21 18.54
CA ASN A 200 20.10 8.64 17.51
C ASN A 200 19.56 8.94 16.10
N ALA A 201 20.37 9.63 15.28
CA ALA A 201 19.97 10.07 13.95
C ALA A 201 19.63 8.92 13.00
N TYR A 202 20.38 7.82 13.04
CA TYR A 202 20.10 6.63 12.22
C TYR A 202 18.75 6.01 12.59
N LEU A 203 18.44 5.89 13.88
CA LEU A 203 17.16 5.37 14.34
C LEU A 203 15.99 6.26 13.89
N GLN A 204 16.15 7.58 14.01
CA GLN A 204 15.15 8.55 13.52
C GLN A 204 14.93 8.40 12.01
N ASP A 205 16.00 8.37 11.22
CA ASP A 205 15.93 8.21 9.77
C ASP A 205 15.28 6.87 9.35
N LEU A 206 15.60 5.79 10.08
CA LEU A 206 15.03 4.46 9.87
C LEU A 206 13.51 4.49 10.07
N VAL A 207 13.05 5.02 11.20
CA VAL A 207 11.63 5.09 11.55
C VAL A 207 10.89 6.05 10.63
N ASP A 208 11.42 7.23 10.37
CA ASP A 208 10.79 8.22 9.49
C ASP A 208 10.66 7.71 8.05
N SER A 209 11.70 7.04 7.54
CA SER A 209 11.64 6.43 6.20
C SER A 209 10.59 5.34 6.15
N PHE A 210 10.50 4.50 7.18
CA PHE A 210 9.45 3.49 7.29
C PHE A 210 8.06 4.13 7.33
N LEU A 211 7.82 5.12 8.19
CA LEU A 211 6.55 5.83 8.31
C LEU A 211 6.14 6.48 6.97
N ARG A 212 7.08 7.15 6.28
CA ARG A 212 6.83 7.77 4.97
C ARG A 212 6.38 6.74 3.93
N LYS A 213 7.05 5.58 3.87
CA LYS A 213 6.72 4.51 2.94
C LYS A 213 5.36 3.89 3.24
N MET A 214 5.08 3.61 4.51
CA MET A 214 3.81 3.00 4.93
C MET A 214 2.60 3.95 4.77
N ARG A 215 2.75 5.25 5.03
CA ARG A 215 1.67 6.24 4.81
C ARG A 215 1.23 6.34 3.35
N GLY A 216 2.15 6.12 2.41
CA GLY A 216 1.83 6.04 0.97
C GLY A 216 1.04 4.79 0.56
N GLN A 217 0.85 3.82 1.47
CA GLN A 217 0.22 2.52 1.19
C GLN A 217 -1.11 2.31 1.94
N ALA A 218 -1.72 3.39 2.42
CA ALA A 218 -2.62 3.55 3.58
C ALA A 218 -3.67 2.47 3.97
N ASN A 219 -3.91 1.39 3.23
CA ASN A 219 -4.90 0.35 3.60
C ASN A 219 -4.40 -1.12 3.49
N LYS A 220 -3.10 -1.41 3.32
CA LYS A 220 -2.61 -2.80 3.12
C LYS A 220 -2.05 -3.53 4.35
N THR A 221 -1.35 -2.85 5.24
CA THR A 221 -0.62 -3.50 6.35
C THR A 221 -1.12 -2.99 7.68
N GLN A 222 -1.59 -3.90 8.54
CA GLN A 222 -1.99 -3.55 9.89
C GLN A 222 -0.80 -3.56 10.83
N VAL A 223 -0.71 -2.56 11.70
CA VAL A 223 0.39 -2.39 12.65
C VAL A 223 -0.17 -2.34 14.06
N VAL A 224 0.36 -3.21 14.92
CA VAL A 224 0.01 -3.28 16.34
C VAL A 224 1.28 -3.12 17.17
N CYS A 225 1.28 -2.18 18.11
CA CYS A 225 2.38 -1.94 19.03
C CYS A 225 1.94 -2.21 20.47
N PHE A 226 2.65 -3.12 21.13
CA PHE A 226 2.51 -3.42 22.55
C PHE A 226 3.57 -2.70 23.37
N PHE A 227 3.16 -2.09 24.48
CA PHE A 227 4.06 -1.39 25.42
C PHE A 227 3.90 -1.93 26.86
N GLU A 228 4.97 -1.82 27.64
CA GLU A 228 5.05 -2.33 29.02
C GLU A 228 4.34 -1.42 30.04
N LEU A 229 3.77 -2.03 31.09
CA LEU A 229 3.20 -1.34 32.26
C LEU A 229 3.97 -1.62 33.56
N LYS A 230 4.94 -2.53 33.55
CA LYS A 230 5.84 -2.78 34.70
C LYS A 230 7.26 -2.38 34.38
N SER A 231 7.93 -1.73 35.32
CA SER A 231 9.35 -1.41 35.22
C SER A 231 10.22 -2.67 35.25
N SER A 232 11.30 -2.67 34.49
CA SER A 232 12.30 -3.75 34.45
C SER A 232 13.49 -3.44 35.33
N ASN A 233 14.10 -4.47 35.93
CA ASN A 233 15.40 -4.31 36.60
C ASN A 233 16.53 -4.35 35.56
N VAL A 234 16.91 -3.19 35.04
CA VAL A 234 17.93 -3.05 33.99
C VAL A 234 19.36 -3.23 34.52
N GLY A 235 19.55 -3.14 35.83
CA GLY A 235 20.85 -3.36 36.48
C GLY A 235 21.38 -4.76 36.23
N ASN A 236 20.54 -5.77 36.41
CA ASN A 236 20.87 -7.19 36.22
C ASN A 236 21.41 -7.58 34.82
N ILE A 237 21.35 -6.67 33.85
CA ILE A 237 21.89 -6.88 32.50
C ILE A 237 23.41 -6.73 32.48
N VAL A 238 23.98 -5.75 33.20
CA VAL A 238 25.41 -5.42 33.10
C VAL A 238 26.07 -4.99 34.42
N GLY A 239 25.36 -4.96 35.53
CA GLY A 239 25.98 -4.64 36.82
C GLY A 239 25.08 -5.07 37.97
N LYS A 240 25.64 -5.75 38.96
CA LYS A 240 24.94 -6.37 40.10
C LYS A 240 24.24 -5.39 41.08
N GLN A 241 23.73 -4.24 40.60
CA GLN A 241 22.99 -3.23 41.35
C GLN A 241 21.55 -3.14 40.84
N ASP A 242 20.56 -3.25 41.72
CA ASP A 242 19.15 -3.14 41.34
C ASP A 242 18.80 -1.74 40.81
N ARG A 243 18.33 -1.67 39.57
CA ARG A 243 17.86 -0.42 38.94
C ARG A 243 16.57 -0.70 38.19
N ILE A 244 15.45 -0.29 38.79
CA ILE A 244 14.10 -0.55 38.27
C ILE A 244 13.64 0.66 37.44
N ARG A 245 13.48 0.49 36.12
CA ARG A 245 13.01 1.54 35.19
C ARG A 245 12.16 0.95 34.07
N PHE A 246 11.25 1.75 33.53
CA PHE A 246 10.59 1.46 32.24
C PHE A 246 11.61 1.61 31.13
N VAL A 247 11.90 0.53 30.41
CA VAL A 247 12.87 0.47 29.31
C VAL A 247 12.37 1.26 28.09
N VAL A 248 11.11 1.04 27.71
CA VAL A 248 10.46 1.66 26.53
C VAL A 248 9.07 2.12 26.92
N SER A 249 8.88 3.44 27.00
CA SER A 249 7.58 4.07 27.23
C SER A 249 6.62 3.82 26.05
N GLN A 250 5.31 4.06 26.23
CA GLN A 250 4.35 4.03 25.10
C GLN A 250 4.81 4.94 23.95
N HIS A 251 5.35 6.12 24.27
CA HIS A 251 5.88 7.05 23.29
C HIS A 251 7.05 6.46 22.51
N ALA A 252 8.02 5.85 23.19
CA ALA A 252 9.16 5.24 22.53
C ALA A 252 8.81 3.93 21.80
N GLY A 253 7.79 3.22 22.28
CA GLY A 253 7.43 1.85 21.88
C GLY A 253 6.39 1.72 20.77
N CYS A 254 5.75 2.83 20.37
CA CYS A 254 4.64 2.81 19.41
C CYS A 254 4.88 3.72 18.22
N LEU A 255 4.51 3.23 17.02
CA LEU A 255 4.51 4.01 15.79
C LEU A 255 3.25 4.89 15.69
N ASP A 256 3.39 6.07 15.09
CA ASP A 256 2.31 7.02 14.82
C ASP A 256 2.01 7.08 13.31
N LEU A 257 1.64 5.93 12.73
CA LEU A 257 1.38 5.82 11.29
C LEU A 257 0.08 6.54 10.89
N SER A 258 -0.97 6.32 11.67
CA SER A 258 -2.32 6.86 11.51
C SER A 258 -3.04 6.88 12.87
N GLU A 259 -4.17 7.58 12.96
CA GLU A 259 -5.08 7.50 14.12
C GLU A 259 -5.62 6.08 14.36
N SER A 260 -5.50 5.18 13.37
CA SER A 260 -5.92 3.78 13.43
C SER A 260 -4.81 2.79 13.80
N THR A 261 -3.59 3.26 14.13
CA THR A 261 -2.52 2.37 14.61
C THR A 261 -2.92 1.83 15.99
N ASP A 262 -2.99 0.51 16.11
CA ASP A 262 -3.45 -0.13 17.34
C ASP A 262 -2.32 -0.17 18.37
N LYS A 263 -2.51 0.51 19.49
CA LYS A 263 -1.53 0.61 20.57
C LYS A 263 -2.14 0.02 21.83
N ARG A 264 -1.50 -1.01 22.37
CA ARG A 264 -2.04 -1.79 23.49
C ARG A 264 -1.02 -1.91 24.60
N SER A 265 -1.47 -1.80 25.84
CA SER A 265 -0.63 -2.02 27.01
C SER A 265 -0.64 -3.49 27.41
N LEU A 266 0.46 -3.97 27.99
CA LEU A 266 0.52 -5.28 28.66
C LEU A 266 1.02 -5.09 30.09
N SER A 267 0.45 -5.83 31.05
CA SER A 267 0.81 -5.78 32.48
C SER A 267 2.13 -6.49 32.78
N ARG A 268 3.16 -6.16 32.01
CA ARG A 268 4.43 -6.88 31.91
C ARG A 268 5.62 -5.92 31.85
N THR A 269 6.80 -6.47 32.11
CA THR A 269 8.09 -5.81 31.94
C THR A 269 8.60 -5.99 30.51
N HIS A 270 9.55 -5.17 30.09
CA HIS A 270 10.17 -5.27 28.77
C HIS A 270 10.73 -6.67 28.45
N PHE A 271 11.25 -7.37 29.47
CA PHE A 271 11.92 -8.68 29.29
C PHE A 271 10.97 -9.89 29.32
N ASP A 272 9.70 -9.68 29.66
CA ASP A 272 8.69 -10.73 29.70
C ASP A 272 7.38 -10.39 28.96
N MET A 273 7.29 -9.24 28.31
CA MET A 273 6.09 -8.85 27.52
C MET A 273 5.78 -9.73 26.32
N ASN A 274 6.73 -10.54 25.86
CA ASN A 274 6.59 -11.45 24.72
C ASN A 274 6.46 -12.94 25.14
N LYS A 275 6.19 -13.22 26.43
CA LYS A 275 6.17 -14.56 27.01
C LYS A 275 4.86 -14.80 27.76
N PHE A 276 4.06 -15.77 27.36
CA PHE A 276 2.73 -16.03 27.93
C PHE A 276 2.66 -17.43 28.52
N GLU A 277 1.95 -17.56 29.64
CA GLU A 277 1.81 -18.82 30.37
C GLU A 277 0.76 -19.73 29.74
N ASP A 278 -0.41 -19.18 29.41
CA ASP A 278 -1.49 -19.94 28.81
C ASP A 278 -2.46 -19.07 27.99
N ALA A 279 -3.43 -19.74 27.34
CA ALA A 279 -4.42 -19.10 26.47
C ALA A 279 -5.47 -18.25 27.22
N LYS A 280 -5.59 -18.41 28.54
CA LYS A 280 -6.57 -17.72 29.40
C LYS A 280 -5.99 -16.47 30.03
N GLU A 281 -4.67 -16.33 30.05
CA GLU A 281 -3.96 -15.15 30.51
C GLU A 281 -4.45 -13.89 29.80
N GLU A 282 -4.78 -12.83 30.56
CA GLU A 282 -5.36 -11.57 30.04
C GLU A 282 -4.48 -10.90 28.98
N ASP A 283 -3.17 -10.79 29.26
CA ASP A 283 -2.23 -10.18 28.31
C ASP A 283 -2.10 -11.03 27.03
N PHE A 284 -2.19 -12.37 27.14
CA PHE A 284 -2.25 -13.23 25.95
C PHE A 284 -3.56 -13.05 25.18
N GLN A 285 -4.71 -12.93 25.85
CA GLN A 285 -5.98 -12.67 25.19
C GLN A 285 -5.96 -11.35 24.42
N THR A 286 -5.32 -10.32 24.99
CA THR A 286 -5.08 -9.03 24.33
C THR A 286 -4.24 -9.19 23.05
N VAL A 287 -3.27 -10.10 23.06
CA VAL A 287 -2.51 -10.50 21.85
C VAL A 287 -3.36 -11.38 20.92
N ALA A 288 -4.21 -12.25 21.42
CA ALA A 288 -5.05 -13.15 20.63
C ALA A 288 -6.14 -12.40 19.83
N GLU A 289 -6.52 -11.20 20.25
CA GLU A 289 -7.39 -10.30 19.48
C GLU A 289 -6.81 -9.91 18.11
N LEU A 290 -5.50 -10.15 17.88
CA LEU A 290 -4.87 -10.13 16.55
C LEU A 290 -5.52 -11.09 15.55
N ARG A 291 -6.42 -11.98 15.98
CA ARG A 291 -7.26 -12.79 15.08
C ARG A 291 -7.92 -11.95 13.99
N ARG A 292 -8.29 -10.69 14.26
CA ARG A 292 -8.84 -9.79 13.24
C ARG A 292 -7.81 -9.45 12.16
N LEU A 293 -6.57 -9.12 12.55
CA LEU A 293 -5.44 -8.87 11.65
C LEU A 293 -5.16 -10.10 10.79
N LEU A 294 -5.14 -11.29 11.40
CA LEU A 294 -4.92 -12.56 10.71
C LEU A 294 -6.10 -12.97 9.80
N SER A 295 -7.34 -12.62 10.17
CA SER A 295 -8.54 -12.95 9.39
C SER A 295 -8.79 -11.99 8.21
N SER A 296 -8.43 -10.70 8.35
CA SER A 296 -8.53 -9.71 7.27
C SER A 296 -7.52 -9.96 6.15
N CYS A 297 -6.42 -10.67 6.45
CA CYS A 297 -5.44 -11.10 5.44
C CYS A 297 -6.05 -12.03 4.38
N GLY A 298 -7.12 -12.76 4.71
CA GLY A 298 -7.78 -13.70 3.80
C GLY A 298 -9.06 -13.20 3.12
N ARG A 299 -9.75 -12.17 3.65
CA ARG A 299 -11.09 -11.75 3.15
C ARG A 299 -11.12 -10.39 2.45
N ASP A 300 -10.26 -9.44 2.84
CA ASP A 300 -10.19 -8.12 2.21
C ASP A 300 -9.16 -8.04 1.06
N LEU A 301 -8.42 -9.12 0.82
CA LEU A 301 -7.36 -9.17 -0.18
C LEU A 301 -7.80 -9.72 -1.55
N ASN A 302 -8.97 -10.35 -1.68
CA ASN A 302 -9.57 -10.63 -3.00
C ASN A 302 -9.93 -9.34 -3.77
N VAL A 303 -9.94 -8.18 -3.09
CA VAL A 303 -10.16 -6.85 -3.69
C VAL A 303 -8.83 -6.12 -3.98
N THR A 304 -7.70 -6.60 -3.47
CA THR A 304 -6.45 -5.79 -3.39
C THR A 304 -5.20 -6.49 -3.95
N ILE A 305 -5.24 -7.80 -4.27
CA ILE A 305 -4.08 -8.55 -4.80
C ILE A 305 -3.84 -8.32 -6.31
N HIS A 306 -4.82 -7.85 -7.08
CA HIS A 306 -4.62 -7.63 -8.53
C HIS A 306 -3.77 -6.39 -8.92
N ASN A 307 -3.33 -5.55 -7.97
CA ASN A 307 -2.75 -4.23 -8.30
C ASN A 307 -1.31 -4.00 -7.82
N SER A 308 -0.51 -5.02 -7.47
CA SER A 308 0.90 -4.78 -7.08
C SER A 308 1.86 -5.96 -7.28
N SER A 309 2.12 -6.34 -8.54
CA SER A 309 3.41 -6.87 -9.09
C SER A 309 3.17 -7.73 -10.34
N PRO A 310 3.88 -7.51 -11.46
CA PRO A 310 3.60 -8.12 -12.76
C PRO A 310 4.44 -9.38 -13.02
N TYR A 311 4.17 -10.52 -12.39
CA TYR A 311 4.80 -11.79 -12.76
C TYR A 311 3.93 -13.02 -12.44
N TYR A 312 3.44 -13.60 -13.55
CA TYR A 312 2.87 -14.94 -13.79
C TYR A 312 1.41 -15.28 -13.44
N ILE A 313 0.70 -15.66 -14.52
CA ILE A 313 -0.51 -16.46 -14.57
C ILE A 313 -0.10 -17.82 -15.15
N LYS A 314 -0.41 -18.94 -14.48
CA LYS A 314 -0.40 -20.27 -15.09
C LYS A 314 -1.84 -20.74 -15.33
N GLN A 315 -2.07 -21.24 -16.54
CA GLN A 315 -3.35 -21.78 -17.01
C GLN A 315 -3.77 -23.03 -16.22
N GLY A 316 -5.05 -23.11 -15.83
CA GLY A 316 -5.64 -24.35 -15.31
C GLY A 316 -6.96 -24.19 -14.55
N GLY A 317 -8.05 -23.84 -15.25
CA GLY A 317 -9.42 -24.31 -14.98
C GLY A 317 -10.10 -24.03 -13.63
N LEU A 318 -10.73 -22.87 -13.46
CA LEU A 318 -12.20 -22.70 -13.36
C LEU A 318 -12.48 -21.19 -13.17
N SER A 319 -13.15 -20.60 -14.16
CA SER A 319 -13.47 -19.18 -14.23
C SER A 319 -14.42 -18.73 -13.12
N THR A 320 -13.96 -17.88 -12.21
CA THR A 320 -14.85 -16.97 -11.46
C THR A 320 -15.15 -15.72 -12.31
N PRO A 321 -16.40 -15.23 -12.38
CA PRO A 321 -16.74 -14.11 -13.24
C PRO A 321 -16.47 -12.79 -12.54
N GLY A 322 -15.62 -11.92 -13.10
CA GLY A 322 -15.77 -10.48 -12.89
C GLY A 322 -14.54 -9.56 -12.81
N VAL A 323 -13.30 -10.04 -12.79
CA VAL A 323 -12.12 -9.14 -12.77
C VAL A 323 -11.39 -9.18 -14.11
N SER A 324 -11.43 -8.05 -14.84
CA SER A 324 -10.75 -7.90 -16.13
C SER A 324 -9.23 -7.98 -15.94
N LYS A 325 -8.56 -8.84 -16.71
CA LYS A 325 -7.09 -9.00 -16.78
C LYS A 325 -6.34 -7.67 -17.00
N HIS A 326 -7.01 -6.67 -17.59
CA HIS A 326 -6.40 -5.45 -18.11
C HIS A 326 -6.59 -4.24 -17.19
N LYS A 327 -6.37 -4.43 -15.88
CA LYS A 327 -6.62 -3.36 -14.91
C LYS A 327 -5.43 -2.39 -14.81
N VAL A 328 -5.70 -1.08 -14.92
CA VAL A 328 -4.72 0.00 -14.70
C VAL A 328 -5.27 0.96 -13.66
N ASP A 329 -4.48 1.24 -12.62
CA ASP A 329 -4.92 2.07 -11.51
C ASP A 329 -5.29 3.49 -11.93
N PHE A 330 -6.39 3.96 -11.34
CA PHE A 330 -6.82 5.34 -11.47
C PHE A 330 -5.76 6.27 -10.92
N SER A 331 -5.38 7.26 -11.73
CA SER A 331 -4.40 8.27 -11.36
C SER A 331 -5.04 9.64 -11.48
N LEU A 332 -4.73 10.52 -10.53
CA LEU A 332 -5.07 11.93 -10.62
C LEU A 332 -4.13 12.71 -11.56
N ARG A 333 -3.10 12.08 -12.13
CA ARG A 333 -2.15 12.71 -13.05
C ARG A 333 -2.87 13.17 -14.31
N GLY A 334 -2.76 14.47 -14.62
CA GLY A 334 -3.43 15.11 -15.76
C GLY A 334 -4.90 15.50 -15.51
N ILE A 335 -5.50 15.07 -14.40
CA ILE A 335 -6.88 15.43 -14.04
C ILE A 335 -6.88 16.81 -13.37
N PRO A 336 -7.68 17.78 -13.84
CA PRO A 336 -7.80 19.09 -13.20
C PRO A 336 -8.26 18.99 -11.73
N ILE A 337 -7.66 19.81 -10.86
CA ILE A 337 -8.08 19.89 -9.45
C ILE A 337 -9.46 20.56 -9.39
N VAL A 338 -10.47 19.79 -8.98
CA VAL A 338 -11.81 20.30 -8.67
C VAL A 338 -11.94 20.34 -7.16
N SER A 339 -11.95 21.54 -6.58
CA SER A 339 -12.01 21.77 -5.13
C SER A 339 -13.43 21.69 -4.57
N GLN A 340 -14.43 22.16 -5.31
CA GLN A 340 -15.84 22.15 -4.91
C GLN A 340 -16.76 21.96 -6.12
N PHE A 341 -17.45 20.82 -6.18
CA PHE A 341 -18.41 20.50 -7.25
C PHE A 341 -19.85 20.77 -6.79
N VAL A 342 -20.65 21.38 -7.66
CA VAL A 342 -22.10 21.50 -7.46
C VAL A 342 -22.79 20.46 -8.33
N ALA A 343 -23.61 19.62 -7.69
CA ALA A 343 -24.26 18.48 -8.32
C ALA A 343 -25.00 18.85 -9.62
N ARG A 344 -24.86 17.97 -10.62
CA ARG A 344 -25.46 18.02 -11.96
C ARG A 344 -26.20 16.71 -12.20
N ASP A 345 -27.25 16.47 -11.42
CA ASP A 345 -27.83 15.13 -11.28
C ASP A 345 -28.41 14.60 -12.61
N LEU A 346 -29.03 15.46 -13.42
CA LEU A 346 -29.59 15.07 -14.71
C LEU A 346 -28.51 14.62 -15.69
N GLU A 347 -27.43 15.40 -15.81
CA GLU A 347 -26.32 15.09 -16.70
C GLU A 347 -25.50 13.89 -16.18
N MET A 348 -25.30 13.77 -14.86
CA MET A 348 -24.64 12.62 -14.24
C MET A 348 -25.43 11.33 -14.46
N GLN A 349 -26.75 11.35 -14.29
CA GLN A 349 -27.61 10.19 -14.58
C GLN A 349 -27.57 9.80 -16.06
N ALA A 350 -27.45 10.78 -16.98
CA ALA A 350 -27.30 10.50 -18.40
C ALA A 350 -25.96 9.78 -18.72
N LEU A 351 -24.86 10.19 -18.06
CA LEU A 351 -23.57 9.52 -18.15
C LEU A 351 -23.65 8.09 -17.57
N GLU A 352 -24.18 7.93 -16.36
CA GLU A 352 -24.35 6.63 -15.71
C GLU A 352 -25.22 5.66 -16.53
N LYS A 353 -26.32 6.15 -17.11
CA LYS A 353 -27.20 5.33 -17.96
C LYS A 353 -26.45 4.75 -19.17
N THR A 354 -25.53 5.52 -19.74
CA THR A 354 -24.84 5.16 -20.98
C THR A 354 -23.56 4.36 -20.71
N LEU A 355 -22.83 4.69 -19.64
CA LEU A 355 -21.50 4.17 -19.37
C LEU A 355 -21.45 3.08 -18.28
N VAL A 356 -22.47 2.97 -17.42
CA VAL A 356 -22.43 2.13 -16.19
C VAL A 356 -23.44 0.99 -16.16
N LYS A 357 -24.64 1.13 -16.73
CA LYS A 357 -25.71 0.11 -16.54
C LYS A 357 -25.33 -1.27 -17.08
N THR A 358 -25.58 -2.31 -16.28
CA THR A 358 -25.23 -3.73 -16.42
C THR A 358 -26.12 -4.51 -17.39
N SER A 359 -25.51 -5.29 -18.28
CA SER A 359 -26.13 -6.38 -19.04
C SER A 359 -25.10 -7.51 -19.13
N PRO A 360 -25.53 -8.78 -19.30
CA PRO A 360 -24.66 -9.94 -19.15
C PRO A 360 -23.52 -9.98 -20.19
N ALA A 361 -22.34 -9.57 -19.74
CA ALA A 361 -21.00 -10.15 -19.87
C ALA A 361 -20.40 -10.72 -21.18
N THR A 362 -21.03 -10.79 -22.36
CA THR A 362 -20.37 -11.46 -23.51
C THR A 362 -20.21 -10.71 -24.83
N SER A 363 -20.79 -9.52 -25.03
CA SER A 363 -20.36 -8.60 -26.11
C SER A 363 -21.09 -7.27 -25.99
N ARG A 364 -20.37 -6.16 -25.76
CA ARG A 364 -20.93 -4.81 -25.86
C ARG A 364 -20.13 -4.00 -26.89
N PRO A 365 -20.81 -3.31 -27.82
CA PRO A 365 -20.16 -2.40 -28.76
C PRO A 365 -19.55 -1.21 -28.00
N ARG A 366 -18.58 -0.53 -28.62
CA ARG A 366 -17.88 0.60 -27.99
C ARG A 366 -18.83 1.76 -27.75
N ASN A 367 -18.87 2.26 -26.52
CA ASN A 367 -19.67 3.44 -26.18
C ASN A 367 -18.84 4.70 -26.37
N VAL A 368 -19.32 5.63 -27.19
CA VAL A 368 -18.72 6.97 -27.33
C VAL A 368 -19.72 7.99 -26.82
N VAL A 369 -19.34 8.81 -25.84
CA VAL A 369 -20.18 9.84 -25.23
C VAL A 369 -19.51 11.20 -25.36
N ILE A 370 -20.25 12.18 -25.86
CA ILE A 370 -19.79 13.55 -26.09
C ILE A 370 -20.52 14.49 -25.13
N VAL A 371 -19.81 14.98 -24.11
CA VAL A 371 -20.26 16.02 -23.19
C VAL A 371 -19.97 17.38 -23.80
N HIS A 372 -21.01 18.12 -24.17
CA HIS A 372 -20.84 19.39 -24.88
C HIS A 372 -21.69 20.53 -24.32
N GLY A 373 -21.25 21.76 -24.55
CA GLY A 373 -21.83 22.96 -23.96
C GLY A 373 -20.86 24.14 -23.98
N LEU A 374 -21.32 25.32 -23.56
CA LEU A 374 -20.54 26.56 -23.58
C LEU A 374 -19.24 26.46 -22.77
N GLY A 375 -18.24 27.30 -23.08
CA GLY A 375 -17.01 27.41 -22.29
C GLY A 375 -17.33 27.74 -20.82
N GLY A 376 -16.60 27.15 -19.88
CA GLY A 376 -16.77 27.42 -18.44
C GLY A 376 -18.05 26.86 -17.79
N ILE A 377 -18.93 26.17 -18.53
CA ILE A 377 -20.22 25.68 -17.99
C ILE A 377 -20.11 24.49 -17.01
N GLY A 378 -18.90 23.95 -16.82
CA GLY A 378 -18.63 22.85 -15.88
C GLY A 378 -18.56 21.45 -16.52
N LYS A 379 -18.35 21.33 -17.84
CA LYS A 379 -18.21 20.02 -18.54
C LYS A 379 -17.09 19.16 -17.95
N THR A 380 -15.89 19.73 -17.83
CA THR A 380 -14.73 19.06 -17.27
C THR A 380 -14.99 18.64 -15.82
N GLN A 381 -15.57 19.53 -15.01
CA GLN A 381 -15.93 19.21 -13.62
C GLN A 381 -16.91 18.03 -13.51
N LEU A 382 -17.94 18.00 -14.36
CA LEU A 382 -18.88 16.87 -14.42
C LEU A 382 -18.17 15.55 -14.73
N VAL A 383 -17.27 15.55 -15.71
CA VAL A 383 -16.54 14.34 -16.13
C VAL A 383 -15.50 13.91 -15.09
N VAL A 384 -14.81 14.84 -14.42
CA VAL A 384 -13.92 14.53 -13.30
C VAL A 384 -14.68 13.81 -12.17
N GLU A 385 -15.85 14.33 -11.79
CA GLU A 385 -16.65 13.72 -10.73
C GLU A 385 -17.24 12.37 -11.14
N PHE A 386 -17.64 12.21 -12.40
CA PHE A 386 -18.03 10.91 -12.94
C PHE A 386 -16.89 9.90 -12.84
N ALA A 387 -15.68 10.26 -13.28
CA ALA A 387 -14.51 9.40 -13.22
C ALA A 387 -14.16 9.00 -11.78
N ARG A 388 -14.18 9.95 -10.83
CA ARG A 388 -13.93 9.69 -9.40
C ARG A 388 -14.97 8.75 -8.78
N LYS A 389 -16.24 8.94 -9.11
CA LYS A 389 -17.34 8.13 -8.56
C LYS A 389 -17.37 6.71 -9.14
N HIS A 390 -17.04 6.55 -10.42
CA HIS A 390 -17.20 5.28 -11.14
C HIS A 390 -15.90 4.56 -11.51
N GLN A 391 -14.72 5.07 -11.14
CA GLN A 391 -13.43 4.46 -11.48
C GLN A 391 -13.33 2.96 -11.15
N ARG A 392 -13.99 2.48 -10.10
CA ARG A 392 -13.96 1.06 -9.69
C ARG A 392 -14.71 0.13 -10.66
N GLN A 393 -15.54 0.68 -11.54
CA GLN A 393 -16.35 -0.08 -12.50
C GLN A 393 -15.65 -0.27 -13.84
N PHE A 394 -14.56 0.46 -14.08
CA PHE A 394 -13.74 0.34 -15.28
C PHE A 394 -12.45 -0.42 -14.97
N SER A 395 -11.91 -1.15 -15.96
CA SER A 395 -10.59 -1.78 -15.84
C SER A 395 -9.48 -0.73 -15.87
N ALA A 396 -9.63 0.32 -16.66
CA ALA A 396 -8.70 1.44 -16.68
C ALA A 396 -9.46 2.74 -16.90
N VAL A 397 -8.98 3.83 -16.32
CA VAL A 397 -9.48 5.19 -16.62
C VAL A 397 -8.29 6.06 -16.99
N PHE A 398 -8.27 6.52 -18.23
CA PHE A 398 -7.24 7.38 -18.78
C PHE A 398 -7.80 8.76 -19.07
N TRP A 399 -7.03 9.79 -18.72
CA TRP A 399 -7.37 11.19 -18.97
C TRP A 399 -6.37 11.76 -19.97
N LEU A 400 -6.87 12.31 -21.07
CA LEU A 400 -6.08 12.86 -22.16
C LEU A 400 -6.48 14.32 -22.40
N ASP A 401 -5.47 15.16 -22.63
CA ASP A 401 -5.65 16.54 -23.03
C ASP A 401 -5.81 16.63 -24.56
N GLY A 402 -7.04 16.86 -25.02
CA GLY A 402 -7.41 17.04 -26.42
C GLY A 402 -7.35 18.49 -26.92
N SER A 403 -6.74 19.42 -26.17
CA SER A 403 -6.62 20.83 -26.57
C SER A 403 -5.88 21.04 -27.89
N SER A 404 -4.93 20.15 -28.21
CA SER A 404 -4.19 20.09 -29.47
C SER A 404 -3.76 18.66 -29.76
N GLU A 405 -3.39 18.36 -31.02
CA GLU A 405 -2.84 17.05 -31.39
C GLU A 405 -1.57 16.71 -30.60
N ALA A 406 -0.69 17.70 -30.39
CA ALA A 406 0.54 17.53 -29.62
C ALA A 406 0.25 17.20 -28.14
N SER A 407 -0.67 17.91 -27.49
CA SER A 407 -1.10 17.63 -26.11
C SER A 407 -1.70 16.23 -25.97
N LEU A 408 -2.45 15.81 -26.98
CA LEU A 408 -3.07 14.49 -27.02
C LEU A 408 -2.00 13.39 -27.11
N LYS A 409 -1.04 13.53 -28.03
CA LYS A 409 0.09 12.62 -28.18
C LYS A 409 0.96 12.56 -26.91
N GLN A 410 1.20 13.70 -26.26
CA GLN A 410 1.92 13.75 -24.99
C GLN A 410 1.18 12.99 -23.88
N SER A 411 -0.16 13.09 -23.85
CA SER A 411 -0.99 12.31 -22.92
C SER A 411 -0.87 10.80 -23.16
N PHE A 412 -0.73 10.37 -24.43
CA PHE A 412 -0.46 8.96 -24.75
C PHE A 412 0.93 8.50 -24.29
N ILE A 413 1.95 9.36 -24.31
CA ILE A 413 3.26 9.05 -23.71
C ILE A 413 3.09 8.77 -22.21
N ASP A 414 2.37 9.65 -21.49
CA ASP A 414 2.09 9.46 -20.07
C ASP A 414 1.28 8.18 -19.78
N ILE A 415 0.35 7.82 -20.65
CA ILE A 415 -0.42 6.57 -20.54
C ILE A 415 0.48 5.36 -20.79
N SER A 416 1.32 5.37 -21.82
CA SER A 416 2.17 4.23 -22.17
C SER A 416 3.12 3.83 -21.03
N GLN A 417 3.58 4.79 -20.23
CA GLN A 417 4.38 4.55 -19.03
C GLN A 417 3.60 3.84 -17.89
N ARG A 418 2.27 3.93 -17.90
CA ARG A 418 1.36 3.34 -16.91
C ARG A 418 0.80 1.99 -17.33
N LEU A 419 0.92 1.64 -18.61
CA LEU A 419 0.43 0.36 -19.11
C LEU A 419 1.27 -0.80 -18.55
N PRO A 420 0.67 -1.97 -18.27
CA PRO A 420 1.41 -3.12 -17.78
C PRO A 420 2.41 -3.58 -18.84
N ARG A 421 3.71 -3.59 -18.52
CA ARG A 421 4.77 -3.97 -19.49
C ARG A 421 4.61 -5.38 -20.07
N CYS A 422 3.93 -6.28 -19.36
CA CYS A 422 3.62 -7.64 -19.81
C CYS A 422 2.50 -7.70 -20.87
N GLU A 423 1.75 -6.61 -21.07
CA GLU A 423 0.69 -6.49 -22.07
C GLU A 423 1.06 -5.58 -23.23
N LEU A 424 2.30 -5.07 -23.23
CA LEU A 424 2.87 -4.30 -24.34
C LEU A 424 3.51 -5.21 -25.37
N THR A 425 3.57 -4.74 -26.62
CA THR A 425 4.38 -5.38 -27.66
C THR A 425 5.87 -5.30 -27.34
N ALA A 426 6.67 -6.15 -27.99
CA ALA A 426 8.14 -6.08 -27.89
C ALA A 426 8.66 -4.67 -28.24
N ASP A 427 8.10 -4.05 -29.27
CA ASP A 427 8.42 -2.69 -29.71
C ASP A 427 8.02 -1.66 -28.65
N GLY A 428 6.87 -1.82 -28.00
CA GLY A 428 6.41 -0.97 -26.90
C GLY A 428 7.32 -1.06 -25.66
N VAL A 429 7.82 -2.25 -25.32
CA VAL A 429 8.78 -2.44 -24.22
C VAL A 429 10.14 -1.81 -24.55
N GLN A 430 10.60 -1.94 -25.79
CA GLN A 430 11.84 -1.31 -26.25
C GLN A 430 11.71 0.23 -26.21
N MET A 431 10.58 0.76 -26.69
CA MET A 431 10.28 2.20 -26.66
C MET A 431 10.35 2.77 -25.24
N LEU A 432 9.76 2.09 -24.24
CA LEU A 432 9.82 2.52 -22.83
C LEU A 432 11.19 2.35 -22.16
N SER A 433 12.15 1.74 -22.85
CA SER A 433 13.53 1.58 -22.39
C SER A 433 14.47 2.65 -22.98
N GLN A 434 13.99 3.46 -23.92
CA GLN A 434 14.73 4.58 -24.50
C GLN A 434 14.64 5.82 -23.62
N ALA A 435 15.64 6.71 -23.73
CA ALA A 435 15.69 7.97 -22.97
C ALA A 435 14.56 8.94 -23.35
N THR A 436 14.11 8.89 -24.60
CA THR A 436 12.98 9.66 -25.15
C THR A 436 11.99 8.72 -25.82
N VAL A 437 10.72 8.82 -25.43
CA VAL A 437 9.63 8.00 -25.98
C VAL A 437 9.04 8.71 -27.20
N GLU A 438 9.10 8.06 -28.36
CA GLU A 438 8.50 8.56 -29.60
C GLU A 438 6.97 8.59 -29.51
N ALA A 439 6.38 9.74 -29.79
CA ALA A 439 4.97 10.01 -29.52
C ALA A 439 4.02 9.11 -30.33
N ASP A 440 4.31 8.89 -31.62
CA ASP A 440 3.48 8.04 -32.48
C ASP A 440 3.58 6.55 -32.11
N ALA A 441 4.73 6.13 -31.59
CA ALA A 441 4.90 4.77 -31.07
C ALA A 441 4.06 4.55 -29.81
N ALA A 442 4.04 5.54 -28.90
CA ALA A 442 3.22 5.49 -27.68
C ALA A 442 1.71 5.44 -28.01
N VAL A 443 1.26 6.22 -29.00
CA VAL A 443 -0.12 6.20 -29.48
C VAL A 443 -0.50 4.82 -30.03
N ARG A 444 0.33 4.24 -30.91
CA ARG A 444 0.07 2.90 -31.48
C ARG A 444 -0.03 1.84 -30.39
N GLU A 445 0.90 1.86 -29.45
CA GLU A 445 0.95 0.89 -28.37
C GLU A 445 -0.27 0.98 -27.44
N CYS A 446 -0.66 2.20 -27.03
CA CYS A 446 -1.86 2.38 -26.21
C CYS A 446 -3.13 1.94 -26.93
N ARG A 447 -3.26 2.26 -28.23
CA ARG A 447 -4.41 1.81 -29.04
C ARG A 447 -4.45 0.28 -29.14
N GLN A 448 -3.31 -0.37 -29.31
CA GLN A 448 -3.23 -1.83 -29.36
C GLN A 448 -3.63 -2.46 -28.03
N TRP A 449 -3.16 -1.94 -26.90
CA TRP A 449 -3.54 -2.40 -25.58
C TRP A 449 -5.04 -2.24 -25.30
N LEU A 450 -5.62 -1.09 -25.65
CA LEU A 450 -7.06 -0.84 -25.56
C LEU A 450 -7.87 -1.75 -26.51
N SER A 451 -7.25 -2.29 -27.55
CA SER A 451 -7.89 -3.16 -28.55
C SER A 451 -7.77 -4.66 -28.24
N ILE A 452 -7.14 -5.04 -27.13
CA ILE A 452 -7.08 -6.46 -26.71
C ILE A 452 -8.51 -6.95 -26.45
N SER A 453 -8.90 -8.06 -27.05
CA SER A 453 -10.29 -8.56 -27.03
C SER A 453 -10.84 -8.86 -25.63
N SER A 454 -9.97 -9.20 -24.67
CA SER A 454 -10.34 -9.38 -23.26
C SER A 454 -10.38 -8.07 -22.46
N ASN A 455 -9.99 -6.92 -23.05
CA ASN A 455 -9.92 -5.60 -22.43
C ASN A 455 -11.12 -4.72 -22.81
N TYR A 456 -12.32 -5.10 -22.37
CA TYR A 456 -13.57 -4.48 -22.83
C TYR A 456 -14.19 -3.45 -21.87
N HIS A 457 -13.57 -3.21 -20.70
CA HIS A 457 -14.13 -2.38 -19.61
C HIS A 457 -13.31 -1.11 -19.32
N TRP A 458 -12.47 -0.63 -20.23
CA TRP A 458 -11.73 0.62 -20.02
C TRP A 458 -12.58 1.87 -20.34
N LEU A 459 -12.16 3.01 -19.76
CA LEU A 459 -12.69 4.35 -20.01
C LEU A 459 -11.55 5.28 -20.47
N LEU A 460 -11.69 5.82 -21.68
CA LEU A 460 -10.79 6.80 -22.28
C LEU A 460 -11.47 8.17 -22.25
N ILE A 461 -10.98 9.08 -21.42
CA ILE A 461 -11.50 10.45 -21.31
C ILE A 461 -10.60 11.38 -22.11
N VAL A 462 -11.16 12.07 -23.11
CA VAL A 462 -10.45 13.10 -23.87
C VAL A 462 -11.09 14.45 -23.58
N ASP A 463 -10.43 15.26 -22.77
CA ASP A 463 -10.93 16.56 -22.35
C ASP A 463 -10.54 17.65 -23.38
N ASN A 464 -11.38 18.67 -23.55
CA ASN A 464 -11.07 19.88 -24.32
C ASN A 464 -10.88 19.69 -25.84
N VAL A 465 -11.64 18.76 -26.46
CA VAL A 465 -11.58 18.53 -27.92
C VAL A 465 -12.38 19.59 -28.67
N ASP A 466 -11.78 20.74 -28.91
CA ASP A 466 -12.45 21.90 -29.51
C ASP A 466 -12.00 22.22 -30.95
N ARG A 467 -11.04 21.46 -31.49
CA ARG A 467 -10.45 21.68 -32.84
C ARG A 467 -10.63 20.44 -33.71
N ASP A 468 -11.73 20.40 -34.45
CA ASP A 468 -12.08 19.24 -35.26
C ASP A 468 -11.66 19.43 -36.73
N HIS A 469 -11.04 18.41 -37.33
CA HIS A 469 -10.49 18.41 -38.71
C HIS A 469 -11.44 18.90 -39.82
N ARG A 470 -12.76 18.96 -39.56
CA ARG A 470 -13.75 19.49 -40.50
C ARG A 470 -13.74 21.01 -40.58
N ASP A 471 -13.14 21.69 -39.60
CA ASP A 471 -12.87 23.11 -39.66
C ASP A 471 -11.65 23.37 -40.56
N LYS A 472 -11.91 23.61 -41.84
CA LYS A 472 -10.86 23.89 -42.84
C LYS A 472 -10.12 25.21 -42.59
N GLY A 473 -10.58 26.04 -41.66
CA GLY A 473 -9.95 27.32 -41.29
C GLY A 473 -8.91 27.21 -40.17
N ASP A 474 -8.86 26.07 -39.45
CA ASP A 474 -7.94 25.86 -38.34
C ASP A 474 -6.81 24.90 -38.77
N SER A 475 -5.60 25.45 -38.95
CA SER A 475 -4.41 24.68 -39.32
C SER A 475 -3.91 23.74 -38.23
N GLN A 476 -4.47 23.83 -37.03
CA GLN A 476 -4.19 22.96 -35.88
C GLN A 476 -5.35 22.00 -35.59
N ALA A 477 -6.38 21.99 -36.45
CA ALA A 477 -7.46 21.03 -36.35
C ALA A 477 -6.96 19.61 -36.64
N TYR A 478 -7.46 18.66 -35.86
CA TYR A 478 -7.06 17.27 -35.97
C TYR A 478 -8.28 16.36 -35.85
N ASN A 479 -8.11 15.11 -36.26
CA ASN A 479 -9.18 14.12 -36.22
C ASN A 479 -9.04 13.24 -34.98
N VAL A 480 -9.77 13.58 -33.91
CA VAL A 480 -9.73 12.82 -32.65
C VAL A 480 -10.07 11.32 -32.83
N LYS A 481 -10.83 10.97 -33.88
CA LYS A 481 -11.21 9.58 -34.18
C LYS A 481 -10.00 8.71 -34.55
N GLU A 482 -8.93 9.27 -35.10
CA GLU A 482 -7.70 8.55 -35.44
C GLU A 482 -6.96 8.02 -34.21
N TYR A 483 -7.29 8.54 -33.03
CA TYR A 483 -6.73 8.14 -31.74
C TYR A 483 -7.58 7.10 -31.01
N PHE A 484 -8.73 6.70 -31.57
CA PHE A 484 -9.55 5.64 -30.98
C PHE A 484 -8.92 4.26 -31.21
N PRO A 485 -9.09 3.30 -30.29
CA PRO A 485 -8.68 1.93 -30.55
C PRO A 485 -9.45 1.32 -31.72
N ASP A 486 -8.93 0.25 -32.31
CA ASP A 486 -9.60 -0.42 -33.44
C ASP A 486 -10.71 -1.38 -32.96
N ALA A 487 -10.71 -1.71 -31.66
CA ALA A 487 -11.74 -2.55 -31.07
C ALA A 487 -13.11 -1.87 -30.92
N ASP A 488 -14.16 -2.67 -31.07
CA ASP A 488 -15.56 -2.31 -30.83
C ASP A 488 -16.00 -2.59 -29.38
N HIS A 489 -15.13 -2.32 -28.41
CA HIS A 489 -15.45 -2.40 -26.99
C HIS A 489 -14.81 -1.25 -26.21
N GLY A 490 -15.12 -1.15 -24.92
CA GLY A 490 -14.68 -0.05 -24.06
C GLY A 490 -15.53 1.20 -24.19
N SER A 491 -15.14 2.24 -23.46
CA SER A 491 -15.88 3.49 -23.36
C SER A 491 -15.00 4.70 -23.62
N VAL A 492 -15.43 5.60 -24.50
CA VAL A 492 -14.77 6.87 -24.79
C VAL A 492 -15.68 8.00 -24.34
N LEU A 493 -15.15 8.93 -23.53
CA LEU A 493 -15.87 10.09 -23.02
C LEU A 493 -15.12 11.36 -23.42
N ILE A 494 -15.76 12.22 -24.21
CA ILE A 494 -15.14 13.43 -24.74
C ILE A 494 -15.83 14.66 -24.17
N THR A 495 -15.06 15.68 -23.76
CA THR A 495 -15.61 17.00 -23.50
C THR A 495 -15.29 17.97 -24.65
N SER A 496 -16.27 18.79 -25.04
CA SER A 496 -16.09 19.75 -26.13
C SER A 496 -17.06 20.94 -26.07
N ARG A 497 -16.72 22.06 -26.70
CA ARG A 497 -17.66 23.14 -27.04
C ARG A 497 -18.45 22.84 -28.33
N LEU A 498 -17.98 21.92 -29.16
CA LEU A 498 -18.55 21.60 -30.47
C LEU A 498 -19.68 20.57 -30.35
N ALA A 499 -20.93 21.03 -30.48
CA ALA A 499 -22.08 20.12 -30.56
C ALA A 499 -21.99 19.16 -31.77
N SER A 500 -21.30 19.57 -32.84
CA SER A 500 -21.16 18.77 -34.06
C SER A 500 -20.36 17.47 -33.86
N LEU A 501 -19.58 17.34 -32.78
CA LEU A 501 -18.85 16.11 -32.42
C LEU A 501 -19.77 14.99 -31.92
N GLN A 502 -21.01 15.30 -31.53
CA GLN A 502 -22.01 14.28 -31.16
C GLN A 502 -22.22 13.21 -32.24
N ARG A 503 -21.92 13.50 -33.52
CA ARG A 503 -21.99 12.49 -34.60
C ARG A 503 -21.12 11.24 -34.36
N LEU A 504 -20.14 11.33 -33.46
CA LEU A 504 -19.27 10.22 -33.09
C LEU A 504 -19.93 9.25 -32.10
N GLY A 505 -21.04 9.62 -31.45
CA GLY A 505 -21.69 8.80 -30.43
C GLY A 505 -22.92 9.44 -29.77
N SER A 506 -23.15 9.16 -28.48
CA SER A 506 -24.25 9.74 -27.71
C SER A 506 -23.87 11.12 -27.17
N GLY A 507 -24.77 12.10 -27.27
CA GLY A 507 -24.53 13.47 -26.80
C GLY A 507 -25.15 13.75 -25.42
N VAL A 508 -24.38 14.37 -24.52
CA VAL A 508 -24.86 14.93 -23.25
C VAL A 508 -24.63 16.44 -23.25
N LYS A 509 -25.71 17.21 -23.31
CA LYS A 509 -25.65 18.68 -23.31
C LYS A 509 -25.61 19.21 -21.88
N VAL A 510 -24.53 19.90 -21.52
CA VAL A 510 -24.43 20.61 -20.23
C VAL A 510 -24.98 22.02 -20.40
N GLY A 511 -26.11 22.27 -19.74
CA GLY A 511 -26.87 23.51 -19.82
C GLY A 511 -26.53 24.54 -18.74
N ILE A 512 -27.25 25.65 -18.78
CA ILE A 512 -27.25 26.64 -17.69
C ILE A 512 -27.96 26.04 -16.48
N VAL A 513 -27.44 26.36 -15.30
CA VAL A 513 -27.96 25.90 -14.02
C VAL A 513 -29.15 26.70 -13.53
N ALA A 514 -29.98 26.08 -12.69
CA ALA A 514 -31.02 26.81 -11.96
C ALA A 514 -30.42 27.85 -10.99
N ALA A 515 -31.20 28.85 -10.60
CA ALA A 515 -30.73 29.94 -9.74
C ALA A 515 -30.13 29.47 -8.41
N GLU A 516 -30.68 28.39 -7.83
CA GLU A 516 -30.17 27.79 -6.59
C GLU A 516 -28.79 27.14 -6.78
N GLN A 517 -28.61 26.40 -7.86
CA GLN A 517 -27.32 25.81 -8.22
C GLN A 517 -26.30 26.90 -8.61
N ALA A 518 -26.73 27.96 -9.31
CA ALA A 518 -25.88 29.11 -9.63
C ALA A 518 -25.38 29.79 -8.36
N ARG A 519 -26.26 29.97 -7.38
CA ARG A 519 -25.93 30.51 -6.07
C ARG A 519 -24.93 29.60 -5.34
N ALA A 520 -25.15 28.30 -5.30
CA ALA A 520 -24.23 27.35 -4.68
C ALA A 520 -22.83 27.41 -5.31
N ILE A 521 -22.74 27.48 -6.65
CA ILE A 521 -21.46 27.64 -7.36
C ILE A 521 -20.75 28.93 -6.95
N LEU A 522 -21.50 30.04 -6.86
CA LEU A 522 -20.96 31.35 -6.50
C LEU A 522 -20.49 31.38 -5.03
N GLU A 523 -21.29 30.85 -4.11
CA GLU A 523 -20.96 30.80 -2.67
C GLU A 523 -19.74 29.90 -2.42
N ASN A 524 -19.66 28.76 -3.12
CA ASN A 524 -18.53 27.84 -3.10
C ASN A 524 -17.23 28.50 -3.58
N ASN A 525 -17.28 29.19 -4.73
CA ASN A 525 -16.11 29.90 -5.24
C ASN A 525 -15.73 31.14 -4.41
N ALA A 526 -16.70 31.82 -3.80
CA ALA A 526 -16.47 33.02 -3.00
C ALA A 526 -16.02 32.71 -1.56
N GLY A 527 -16.15 31.48 -1.08
CA GLY A 527 -15.85 31.07 0.29
C GLY A 527 -16.73 31.75 1.35
N ARG A 528 -17.87 32.33 0.94
CA ARG A 528 -18.79 33.07 1.82
C ARG A 528 -20.22 33.05 1.27
N VAL A 529 -21.20 33.14 2.17
CA VAL A 529 -22.63 33.25 1.81
C VAL A 529 -22.89 34.60 1.14
N VAL A 530 -23.52 34.59 -0.03
CA VAL A 530 -23.85 35.81 -0.77
C VAL A 530 -25.21 36.34 -0.28
N LYS A 531 -25.18 37.51 0.39
CA LYS A 531 -26.41 38.23 0.79
C LYS A 531 -26.85 39.18 -0.33
N GLY A 532 -28.11 39.08 -0.76
CA GLY A 532 -28.77 40.14 -1.56
C GLY A 532 -28.86 39.94 -3.08
N MET A 533 -29.07 38.74 -3.62
CA MET A 533 -29.51 38.61 -5.02
C MET A 533 -30.97 39.06 -5.14
N ARG A 534 -31.21 40.30 -5.62
CA ARG A 534 -32.54 40.67 -6.16
C ARG A 534 -32.81 39.77 -7.37
N LYS A 535 -34.01 39.18 -7.44
CA LYS A 535 -34.47 38.43 -8.63
C LYS A 535 -34.21 39.29 -9.87
N ALA A 536 -33.30 38.87 -10.73
CA ALA A 536 -33.11 39.54 -12.01
C ALA A 536 -34.38 39.32 -12.83
N SER A 537 -35.10 40.41 -13.12
CA SER A 537 -36.17 40.43 -14.12
C SER A 537 -35.60 39.97 -15.47
N PRO A 538 -36.39 39.27 -16.31
CA PRO A 538 -35.90 38.80 -17.60
C PRO A 538 -35.57 40.01 -18.48
N VAL A 539 -34.28 40.29 -18.66
CA VAL A 539 -33.82 41.32 -19.58
C VAL A 539 -34.07 40.84 -21.00
N LYS A 540 -34.95 41.55 -21.68
CA LYS A 540 -35.38 41.39 -23.06
C LYS A 540 -34.19 41.73 -23.98
N TRP A 541 -33.53 40.72 -24.54
CA TRP A 541 -32.52 40.93 -25.59
C TRP A 541 -33.18 41.26 -26.94
N MET A 542 -33.82 42.42 -27.04
CA MET A 542 -34.26 42.97 -28.33
C MET A 542 -33.16 43.83 -28.93
N LEU A 543 -32.66 43.35 -30.08
CA LEU A 543 -32.26 44.12 -31.26
C LEU A 543 -31.20 45.22 -31.10
N LEU A 544 -29.95 44.86 -31.41
CA LEU A 544 -29.03 45.77 -32.12
C LEU A 544 -28.28 45.00 -33.22
N THR A 545 -29.01 44.71 -34.30
CA THR A 545 -28.44 44.52 -35.63
C THR A 545 -29.31 45.31 -36.61
N GLN A 546 -28.87 46.53 -36.93
CA GLN A 546 -29.25 47.25 -38.14
C GLN A 546 -27.94 47.64 -38.83
N PRO A 547 -27.77 47.34 -40.13
CA PRO A 547 -26.55 47.62 -40.86
C PRO A 547 -26.55 49.07 -41.38
N LYS A 548 -25.36 49.67 -41.44
CA LYS A 548 -25.02 50.67 -42.46
C LYS A 548 -23.76 50.20 -43.17
#